data_AF-A0A0B1SWV4-F1
#
_entry.id   AF-A0A0B1SWV4-F1
#
_cell.length_a   1.000
_cell.length_b   1.000
_cell.length_c   1.000
_cell.angle_alpha   90.00
_cell.angle_beta   90.00
_cell.angle_gamma   90.00
#
_symmetry.space_group_name_H-M   'P 1'
#
loop_
_entity.id
_entity.type
_entity.pdbx_description
1 polymer ?
#
loop_
_entity_poly.entity_id
_entity_poly.type
_entity_poly.pdbx_seq_one_letter_code
_entity_poly.pdbx_strand_id
1 'polypeptide(L)'
;MTIVILENVAFSYDAVSSIALHPTNNYSYLVDGLLALSALYTTYLLYGEITTVNDVAQILGKAVVRFWPAYAFCVLFMWILFPELSSGPMWIHGDTVERCSSSWWKNLLFINNLFSVKDTCVDFGYAVSLGAQYFVPLIILIYVARSRLFAAKVSASLKRNFTGLFKNFLWRWY
;
A
#
# COMPACT_ATOMS: atom_id res chain seq x y z
N MET A 1 10.26 -6.38 -25.89
CA MET A 1 10.74 -6.25 -24.50
C MET A 1 10.03 -7.31 -23.68
N THR A 2 10.52 -8.54 -23.79
CA THR A 2 9.95 -9.73 -23.17
C THR A 2 10.43 -9.78 -21.72
N ILE A 3 9.51 -9.86 -20.78
CA ILE A 3 9.79 -10.17 -19.38
C ILE A 3 10.22 -11.64 -19.37
N VAL A 4 11.53 -11.87 -19.50
CA VAL A 4 12.12 -13.21 -19.51
C VAL A 4 12.30 -13.66 -18.06
N ILE A 5 11.41 -14.56 -17.65
CA ILE A 5 11.70 -15.74 -16.81
C ILE A 5 12.45 -15.43 -15.50
N LEU A 6 11.70 -14.99 -14.49
CA LEU A 6 12.11 -15.12 -13.09
C LEU A 6 11.92 -16.56 -12.55
N GLU A 7 11.31 -17.47 -13.31
CA GLU A 7 11.13 -18.87 -12.90
C GLU A 7 12.40 -19.71 -13.02
N ASN A 8 13.39 -19.26 -13.80
CA ASN A 8 14.66 -19.97 -13.97
C ASN A 8 15.74 -19.30 -13.12
N VAL A 9 15.97 -19.88 -11.95
CA VAL A 9 16.93 -19.39 -10.94
C VAL A 9 18.34 -19.24 -11.55
N ALA A 10 18.75 -20.12 -12.47
CA ALA A 10 20.05 -20.06 -13.14
C ALA A 10 20.22 -18.77 -13.99
N PHE A 11 19.17 -18.36 -14.71
CA PHE A 11 19.18 -17.13 -15.51
C PHE A 11 19.22 -15.88 -14.62
N SER A 12 18.56 -15.93 -13.45
CA SER A 12 18.61 -14.86 -12.46
C SER A 12 20.02 -14.69 -11.86
N TYR A 13 20.77 -15.79 -11.67
CA TYR A 13 22.15 -15.73 -11.18
C TYR A 13 23.13 -15.12 -12.19
N ASP A 14 23.03 -15.47 -13.47
CA ASP A 14 23.91 -14.89 -14.51
C ASP A 14 23.63 -13.39 -14.72
N ALA A 15 22.37 -12.97 -14.53
CA ALA A 15 21.93 -11.58 -14.64
C ALA A 15 22.41 -10.66 -13.50
N VAL A 16 22.90 -11.20 -12.37
CA VAL A 16 23.40 -10.41 -11.22
C VAL A 16 24.58 -9.52 -11.62
N SER A 17 25.42 -9.95 -12.56
CA SER A 17 26.59 -9.19 -13.00
C SER A 17 26.26 -7.89 -13.72
N SER A 18 25.03 -7.76 -14.24
CA SER A 18 24.60 -6.65 -15.06
C SER A 18 23.82 -5.62 -14.26
N ILE A 19 24.38 -4.41 -14.12
CA ILE A 19 23.74 -3.32 -13.36
C ILE A 19 22.36 -2.94 -13.90
N ALA A 20 22.12 -3.12 -15.20
CA ALA A 20 20.85 -2.85 -15.85
C ALA A 20 19.74 -3.86 -15.45
N LEU A 21 20.11 -5.06 -14.98
CA LEU A 21 19.18 -6.14 -14.62
C LEU A 21 18.94 -6.21 -13.10
N HIS A 22 19.66 -5.43 -12.30
CA HIS A 22 19.43 -5.32 -10.86
C HIS A 22 17.99 -4.94 -10.47
N PRO A 23 17.29 -4.00 -11.15
CA PRO A 23 15.92 -3.64 -10.80
C PRO A 23 14.93 -4.80 -10.94
N THR A 24 15.14 -5.67 -11.93
CA THR A 24 14.31 -6.85 -12.17
C THR A 24 14.66 -8.02 -11.25
N ASN A 25 15.94 -8.16 -10.88
CA ASN A 25 16.40 -9.25 -10.02
C ASN A 25 16.04 -9.02 -8.53
N ASN A 26 15.91 -7.76 -8.11
CA ASN A 26 15.67 -7.37 -6.71
C ASN A 26 14.25 -6.82 -6.50
N TYR A 27 13.25 -7.51 -7.03
CA TYR A 27 11.87 -7.02 -7.12
C TYR A 27 11.25 -6.64 -5.76
N SER A 28 11.60 -7.34 -4.68
CA SER A 28 11.04 -7.06 -3.34
C SER A 28 11.40 -5.65 -2.84
N TYR A 29 12.65 -5.23 -3.02
CA TYR A 29 13.10 -3.88 -2.61
C TYR A 29 12.45 -2.78 -3.46
N LEU A 30 12.18 -3.08 -4.74
CA LEU A 30 11.47 -2.18 -5.63
C LEU A 30 10.03 -1.96 -5.15
N VAL A 31 9.33 -3.03 -4.73
CA VAL A 31 7.97 -2.94 -4.18
C VAL A 31 7.95 -2.08 -2.92
N ASP A 32 8.89 -2.25 -2.01
CA ASP A 32 8.97 -1.43 -0.79
C ASP A 32 9.20 0.06 -1.11
N GLY A 33 10.10 0.35 -2.07
CA GLY A 33 10.35 1.72 -2.53
C GLY A 33 9.12 2.38 -3.16
N LEU A 34 8.37 1.62 -3.99
CA LEU A 34 7.13 2.10 -4.60
C LEU A 34 6.03 2.34 -3.56
N LEU A 35 5.90 1.45 -2.57
CA LEU A 35 4.96 1.63 -1.47
C LEU A 35 5.29 2.87 -0.66
N ALA A 36 6.57 3.10 -0.33
CA ALA A 36 7.01 4.29 0.39
C ALA A 36 6.73 5.58 -0.40
N LEU A 37 7.05 5.60 -1.69
CA LEU A 37 6.79 6.75 -2.56
C LEU A 37 5.28 7.04 -2.68
N SER A 38 4.47 5.99 -2.81
CA SER A 38 3.00 6.11 -2.85
C SER A 38 2.44 6.68 -1.53
N ALA A 39 3.00 6.27 -0.39
CA ALA A 39 2.61 6.76 0.92
C ALA A 39 2.98 8.23 1.13
N LEU A 40 4.18 8.64 0.69
CA LEU A 40 4.63 10.03 0.71
C LEU A 40 3.73 10.92 -0.16
N TYR A 41 3.45 10.49 -1.39
CA TYR A 41 2.58 11.21 -2.32
C TYR A 41 1.15 11.36 -1.75
N THR A 42 0.59 10.26 -1.25
CA THR A 42 -0.75 10.25 -0.63
C THR A 42 -0.81 11.18 0.58
N THR A 43 0.23 11.15 1.43
CA THR A 43 0.34 12.06 2.57
C THR A 43 0.37 13.52 2.12
N TYR A 44 1.18 13.85 1.11
CA TYR A 44 1.30 15.21 0.60
C TYR A 44 -0.03 15.79 0.13
N LEU A 45 -0.84 15.00 -0.59
CA LEU A 45 -2.16 15.42 -1.06
C LEU A 45 -3.17 15.54 0.08
N LEU A 46 -3.26 14.53 0.93
CA LEU A 46 -4.31 14.43 1.96
C LEU A 46 -4.04 15.26 3.21
N TYR A 47 -2.80 15.74 3.40
CA TYR A 47 -2.42 16.49 4.60
C TYR A 47 -3.29 17.73 4.84
N GLY A 48 -3.76 18.39 3.76
CA GLY A 48 -4.63 19.56 3.81
C GLY A 48 -6.12 19.26 3.96
N GLU A 49 -6.59 18.14 3.41
CA GLU A 49 -8.01 17.81 3.27
C GLU A 49 -8.60 17.12 4.51
N ILE A 50 -7.81 16.34 5.25
CA ILE A 50 -8.31 15.57 6.40
C ILE A 50 -8.53 16.51 7.60
N THR A 51 -9.78 16.84 7.90
CA THR A 51 -10.14 17.67 9.07
C THR A 51 -10.91 16.88 10.12
N THR A 52 -11.79 16.00 9.67
CA THR A 52 -12.76 15.28 10.50
C THR A 52 -12.63 13.78 10.28
N VAL A 53 -13.03 12.98 11.28
CA VAL A 53 -13.09 11.51 11.17
C VAL A 53 -14.00 11.02 10.04
N ASN A 54 -15.01 11.81 9.67
CA ASN A 54 -15.89 11.51 8.53
C ASN A 54 -15.13 11.62 7.20
N ASP A 55 -14.20 12.56 7.07
CA ASP A 55 -13.37 12.73 5.87
C ASP A 55 -12.48 11.49 5.68
N VAL A 56 -11.91 10.99 6.77
CA VAL A 56 -11.12 9.74 6.78
C VAL A 56 -11.94 8.57 6.26
N ALA A 57 -13.17 8.39 6.76
CA ALA A 57 -14.05 7.32 6.31
C ALA A 57 -14.44 7.46 4.83
N GLN A 58 -14.70 8.69 4.36
CA GLN A 58 -15.01 8.95 2.96
C GLN A 58 -13.83 8.65 2.03
N ILE A 59 -12.60 9.02 2.43
CA ILE A 59 -11.38 8.75 1.65
C ILE A 59 -11.14 7.24 1.57
N LEU A 60 -11.23 6.52 2.70
CA LEU A 60 -11.12 5.06 2.74
C LEU A 60 -12.18 4.40 1.84
N GLY A 61 -13.44 4.82 1.94
CA GLY A 61 -14.52 4.29 1.13
C GLY A 61 -14.29 4.50 -0.38
N LYS A 62 -13.87 5.70 -0.79
CA LYS A 62 -13.53 6.00 -2.19
C LYS A 62 -12.36 5.14 -2.69
N ALA A 63 -11.34 4.95 -1.87
CA ALA A 63 -10.19 4.12 -2.23
C ALA A 63 -10.59 2.66 -2.46
N VAL A 64 -11.40 2.09 -1.55
CA VAL A 64 -11.92 0.73 -1.67
C VAL A 64 -12.79 0.59 -2.92
N VAL A 65 -13.78 1.46 -3.13
CA VAL A 65 -14.69 1.36 -4.30
C VAL A 65 -13.95 1.49 -5.62
N ARG A 66 -12.88 2.28 -5.69
CA ARG A 66 -12.09 2.46 -6.91
C ARG A 66 -11.17 1.26 -7.20
N PHE A 67 -10.51 0.73 -6.17
CA PHE A 67 -9.44 -0.25 -6.35
C PHE A 67 -9.94 -1.71 -6.26
N TRP A 68 -10.86 -1.98 -5.34
CA TRP A 68 -11.39 -3.31 -5.07
C TRP A 68 -11.99 -4.01 -6.31
N PRO A 69 -12.87 -3.39 -7.12
CA PRO A 69 -13.52 -4.11 -8.22
C PRO A 69 -12.53 -4.55 -9.30
N ALA A 70 -11.51 -3.74 -9.58
CA ALA A 70 -10.48 -4.08 -10.55
C ALA A 70 -9.63 -5.26 -10.06
N TYR A 71 -9.23 -5.26 -8.79
CA TYR A 71 -8.46 -6.37 -8.23
C TYR A 71 -9.30 -7.64 -8.08
N ALA A 72 -10.57 -7.51 -7.67
CA ALA A 72 -11.49 -8.63 -7.59
C ALA A 72 -11.71 -9.30 -8.95
N PHE A 73 -11.79 -8.50 -10.03
CA PHE A 73 -11.84 -9.03 -11.38
C PHE A 73 -10.59 -9.86 -11.73
N CYS A 74 -9.38 -9.38 -11.39
CA CYS A 74 -8.15 -10.15 -11.61
C CYS A 74 -8.14 -11.49 -10.86
N VAL A 75 -8.60 -11.50 -9.60
CA VAL A 75 -8.68 -12.73 -8.80
C VAL A 75 -9.71 -13.70 -9.40
N LEU A 76 -10.88 -13.21 -9.80
CA LEU A 76 -11.92 -14.03 -10.43
C LEU A 76 -11.49 -14.56 -11.80
N PHE A 77 -10.73 -13.76 -12.56
CA PHE A 77 -10.12 -14.19 -13.81
C PHE A 77 -9.18 -15.38 -13.58
N MET A 78 -8.31 -15.30 -12.56
CA MET A 78 -7.40 -16.40 -12.21
C MET A 78 -8.13 -17.63 -11.67
N TRP A 79 -9.30 -17.46 -11.06
CA TRP A 79 -10.07 -18.59 -10.54
C TRP A 79 -10.93 -19.28 -11.62
N ILE A 80 -11.61 -18.53 -12.47
CA ILE A 80 -12.65 -19.05 -13.39
C ILE A 80 -12.11 -19.22 -14.82
N LEU A 81 -11.41 -18.21 -15.35
CA LEU A 81 -11.04 -18.17 -16.77
C LEU A 81 -9.69 -18.83 -17.03
N PHE A 82 -8.76 -18.70 -16.09
CA PHE A 82 -7.42 -19.28 -16.21
C PHE A 82 -7.42 -20.81 -16.37
N PRO A 83 -8.23 -21.60 -15.63
CA PRO A 83 -8.29 -23.06 -15.82
C PRO A 83 -8.71 -23.47 -17.22
N GLU A 84 -9.69 -22.78 -17.81
CA GLU A 84 -10.21 -23.06 -19.16
C GLU A 84 -9.20 -22.71 -20.25
N LEU A 85 -8.43 -21.63 -20.06
CA LEU A 85 -7.34 -21.25 -20.95
C LEU A 85 -6.11 -22.17 -20.82
N SER A 86 -6.02 -22.90 -19.72
CA SER A 86 -4.89 -23.72 -19.29
C SER A 86 -5.06 -25.20 -19.63
N SER A 87 -6.05 -25.61 -20.43
CA SER A 87 -6.41 -27.01 -20.67
C SER A 87 -5.54 -27.73 -21.75
N GLY A 88 -4.36 -27.21 -22.07
CA GLY A 88 -3.48 -27.77 -23.11
C GLY A 88 -2.56 -28.89 -22.59
N PRO A 89 -2.18 -29.87 -23.44
CA PRO A 89 -1.37 -31.04 -23.04
C PRO A 89 0.07 -30.72 -22.59
N MET A 90 0.53 -29.49 -22.79
CA MET A 90 1.86 -29.00 -22.39
C MET A 90 1.82 -28.13 -21.12
N TRP A 91 0.66 -27.98 -20.47
CA TRP A 91 0.49 -27.01 -19.40
C TRP A 91 0.83 -27.60 -18.02
N ILE A 92 1.84 -27.02 -17.35
CA ILE A 92 2.43 -27.51 -16.09
C ILE A 92 1.79 -26.86 -14.84
N HIS A 93 0.90 -25.90 -15.00
CA HIS A 93 0.36 -25.07 -13.90
C HIS A 93 -0.89 -25.65 -13.20
N GLY A 94 -1.10 -26.97 -13.23
CA GLY A 94 -2.24 -27.63 -12.56
C GLY A 94 -2.29 -27.32 -11.06
N ASP A 95 -1.12 -27.31 -10.41
CA ASP A 95 -0.98 -26.96 -8.99
C ASP A 95 -1.47 -25.53 -8.70
N THR A 96 -1.22 -24.57 -9.60
CA THR A 96 -1.64 -23.18 -9.44
C THR A 96 -3.17 -23.05 -9.47
N VAL A 97 -3.83 -23.81 -10.36
CA VAL A 97 -5.29 -23.84 -10.47
C VAL A 97 -5.92 -24.39 -9.19
N GLU A 98 -5.41 -25.52 -8.69
CA GLU A 98 -5.92 -26.15 -7.47
C GLU A 98 -5.73 -25.26 -6.24
N ARG A 99 -4.55 -24.64 -6.10
CA ARG A 99 -4.27 -23.64 -5.06
C ARG A 99 -5.22 -22.46 -5.10
N CYS A 100 -5.45 -21.91 -6.29
CA CYS A 100 -6.32 -20.75 -6.45
C CYS A 100 -7.77 -21.09 -6.07
N SER A 101 -8.26 -22.28 -6.43
CA SER A 101 -9.61 -22.74 -6.08
C SER A 101 -9.88 -22.77 -4.57
N SER A 102 -8.87 -23.13 -3.76
CA SER A 102 -8.99 -23.13 -2.29
C SER A 102 -8.76 -21.75 -1.65
N SER A 103 -7.99 -20.87 -2.32
CA SER A 103 -7.44 -19.65 -1.69
C SER A 103 -7.81 -18.32 -2.36
N TRP A 104 -8.70 -18.30 -3.35
CA TRP A 104 -9.16 -17.07 -4.03
C TRP A 104 -9.72 -16.03 -3.06
N TRP A 105 -10.52 -16.46 -2.08
CA TRP A 105 -11.16 -15.58 -1.10
C TRP A 105 -10.15 -14.85 -0.19
N LYS A 106 -9.01 -15.47 0.10
CA LYS A 106 -7.92 -14.86 0.89
C LYS A 106 -7.31 -13.66 0.17
N ASN A 107 -7.23 -13.74 -1.16
CA ASN A 107 -6.73 -12.65 -2.00
C ASN A 107 -7.74 -11.51 -2.04
N LEU A 108 -9.04 -11.81 -2.20
CA LEU A 108 -10.08 -10.79 -2.13
C LEU A 108 -10.05 -10.03 -0.81
N LEU A 109 -9.95 -10.73 0.34
CA LEU A 109 -9.91 -10.10 1.66
C LEU A 109 -8.60 -9.36 2.00
N PHE A 110 -7.64 -9.29 1.09
CA PHE A 110 -6.30 -8.74 1.32
C PHE A 110 -5.54 -9.36 2.51
N ILE A 111 -5.77 -10.64 2.80
CA ILE A 111 -5.10 -11.37 3.90
C ILE A 111 -4.11 -12.42 3.40
N ASN A 112 -3.95 -12.56 2.09
CA ASN A 112 -3.05 -13.53 1.47
C ASN A 112 -1.59 -13.44 1.96
N ASN A 113 -1.09 -12.25 2.33
CA ASN A 113 0.27 -12.05 2.85
C ASN A 113 0.53 -12.75 4.21
N LEU A 114 -0.53 -13.14 4.94
CA LEU A 114 -0.40 -13.84 6.22
C LEU A 114 -0.26 -15.36 6.07
N PHE A 115 -0.44 -15.88 4.85
CA PHE A 115 -0.40 -17.30 4.55
C PHE A 115 0.86 -17.66 3.75
N SER A 116 1.13 -18.96 3.61
CA SER A 116 2.27 -19.43 2.82
C SER A 116 2.09 -19.09 1.34
N VAL A 117 3.20 -18.95 0.60
CA VAL A 117 3.20 -18.73 -0.86
C VAL A 117 2.46 -19.84 -1.61
N LYS A 118 2.33 -21.02 -0.99
CA LYS A 118 1.57 -22.14 -1.56
C LYS A 118 0.05 -21.97 -1.46
N ASP A 119 -0.43 -21.05 -0.63
CA ASP A 119 -1.83 -20.82 -0.33
C ASP A 119 -2.34 -19.49 -0.91
N THR A 120 -1.70 -19.01 -1.98
CA THR A 120 -2.07 -17.76 -2.67
C THR A 120 -2.45 -18.04 -4.12
N CYS A 121 -3.49 -17.36 -4.61
CA CYS A 121 -3.94 -17.49 -5.99
C CYS A 121 -3.16 -16.60 -6.96
N VAL A 122 -2.76 -15.40 -6.52
CA VAL A 122 -2.15 -14.37 -7.36
C VAL A 122 -0.78 -14.00 -6.80
N ASP A 123 0.28 -14.20 -7.59
CA ASP A 123 1.66 -14.00 -7.13
C ASP A 123 1.94 -12.54 -6.73
N PHE A 124 1.49 -11.56 -7.52
CA PHE A 124 1.61 -10.14 -7.17
C PHE A 124 0.62 -9.68 -6.09
N GLY A 125 -0.29 -10.56 -5.67
CA GLY A 125 -1.36 -10.23 -4.74
C GLY A 125 -0.84 -9.81 -3.37
N TYR A 126 0.35 -10.27 -2.95
CA TYR A 126 0.91 -9.90 -1.64
C TYR A 126 1.21 -8.39 -1.58
N ALA A 127 1.76 -7.82 -2.66
CA ALA A 127 2.08 -6.39 -2.75
C ALA A 127 0.82 -5.54 -2.72
N VAL A 128 -0.25 -6.01 -3.38
CA VAL A 128 -1.57 -5.38 -3.34
C VAL A 128 -2.13 -5.36 -1.93
N SER A 129 -2.07 -6.50 -1.22
CA SER A 129 -2.56 -6.60 0.15
C SER A 129 -1.76 -5.76 1.12
N LEU A 130 -0.43 -5.70 0.98
CA LEU A 130 0.42 -4.80 1.75
C LEU A 130 0.01 -3.33 1.51
N GLY A 131 -0.23 -2.93 0.27
CA GLY A 131 -0.71 -1.60 -0.07
C GLY A 131 -2.02 -1.25 0.63
N ALA A 132 -3.00 -2.16 0.60
CA ALA A 132 -4.28 -1.96 1.28
C ALA A 132 -4.13 -1.92 2.82
N GLN A 133 -3.33 -2.81 3.38
CA GLN A 133 -3.07 -2.89 4.83
C GLN A 133 -2.32 -1.66 5.35
N TYR A 134 -1.33 -1.16 4.62
CA TYR A 134 -0.56 0.04 5.01
C TYR A 134 -1.30 1.35 4.77
N PHE A 135 -2.29 1.37 3.87
CA PHE A 135 -3.11 2.55 3.64
C PHE A 135 -3.92 2.98 4.87
N VAL A 136 -4.43 2.00 5.64
CA VAL A 136 -5.20 2.25 6.87
C VAL A 136 -4.37 2.95 7.97
N PRO A 137 -3.22 2.41 8.44
CA PRO A 137 -2.40 3.09 9.43
C PRO A 137 -1.80 4.38 8.89
N LEU A 138 -1.52 4.50 7.59
CA LEU A 138 -1.07 5.75 6.98
C LEU A 138 -2.07 6.88 7.21
N ILE A 139 -3.36 6.67 6.91
CA ILE A 139 -4.39 7.70 7.10
C ILE A 139 -4.56 8.06 8.58
N ILE A 140 -4.50 7.05 9.47
CA ILE A 140 -4.54 7.27 10.93
C ILE A 140 -3.34 8.12 11.37
N LEU A 141 -2.14 7.82 10.89
CA LEU A 141 -0.93 8.59 11.18
C LEU A 141 -1.03 10.03 10.69
N ILE A 142 -1.58 10.26 9.49
CA ILE A 142 -1.80 11.62 8.96
C ILE A 142 -2.76 12.40 9.86
N TYR A 143 -3.87 11.78 10.27
CA TYR A 143 -4.84 12.39 11.18
C TYR A 143 -4.21 12.74 12.55
N VAL A 144 -3.46 11.81 13.13
CA VAL A 144 -2.77 12.02 14.42
C VAL A 144 -1.69 13.10 14.29
N ALA A 145 -0.85 13.06 13.26
CA ALA A 145 0.20 14.05 13.03
C ALA A 145 -0.40 15.47 12.92
N ARG A 146 -1.52 15.61 12.19
CA ARG A 146 -2.23 16.88 12.07
C ARG A 146 -2.77 17.38 13.41
N SER A 147 -3.45 16.54 14.19
CA SER A 147 -3.99 16.94 15.50
C SER A 147 -2.90 17.42 16.46
N ARG A 148 -1.74 16.75 16.46
CA ARG A 148 -0.57 17.14 17.26
C ARG A 148 0.03 18.47 16.81
N LEU A 149 0.17 18.70 15.51
CA LEU A 149 0.68 19.95 14.96
C LEU A 149 -0.29 21.12 15.21
N PHE A 150 -1.60 20.87 15.16
CA PHE A 150 -2.60 21.87 15.54
C PHE A 150 -2.48 22.24 17.02
N ALA A 151 -2.39 21.26 17.93
CA ALA A 151 -2.19 21.49 19.36
C ALA A 151 -0.87 22.23 19.66
N ALA A 152 0.22 21.90 18.95
CA ALA A 152 1.50 22.60 19.07
C ALA A 152 1.40 24.06 18.62
N LYS A 153 0.73 24.34 17.50
CA LYS A 153 0.48 25.71 17.03
C LYS A 153 -0.38 26.51 18.01
N VAL A 154 -1.46 25.93 18.53
CA VAL A 154 -2.34 26.59 19.51
C VAL A 154 -1.59 26.92 20.80
N SER A 155 -0.82 25.96 21.35
CA SER A 155 -0.03 26.19 22.57
C SER A 155 1.07 27.24 22.39
N ALA A 156 1.73 27.27 21.22
CA ALA A 156 2.72 28.30 20.90
C ALA A 156 2.09 29.70 20.78
N SER A 157 0.93 29.82 20.13
CA SER A 157 0.19 31.07 20.00
C SER A 157 -0.33 31.58 21.36
N LEU A 158 -0.82 30.68 22.21
CA LEU A 158 -1.26 31.01 23.56
C LEU A 158 -0.11 31.56 24.41
N LYS A 159 1.07 30.91 24.36
CA LYS A 159 2.28 31.39 25.04
C LYS A 159 2.71 32.78 24.56
N ARG A 160 2.66 33.06 23.25
CA ARG A 160 2.98 34.40 22.71
C ARG A 160 2.01 35.46 23.21
N ASN A 161 0.70 35.20 23.11
CA ASN A 161 -0.32 36.15 23.55
C ASN A 161 -0.23 36.43 25.05
N PHE A 162 0.00 35.40 25.87
CA PHE A 162 0.16 35.57 27.31
C PHE A 162 1.42 36.37 27.67
N THR A 163 2.55 36.11 27.00
CA THR A 163 3.79 36.87 27.20
C THR A 163 3.65 38.33 26.76
N GLY A 164 2.93 38.60 25.66
CA GLY A 164 2.63 39.95 25.18
C GLY A 164 1.70 40.72 26.12
N LEU A 165 0.66 40.07 26.64
CA LEU A 165 -0.25 40.64 27.63
C LEU A 165 0.48 40.98 28.94
N PHE A 166 1.35 40.08 29.41
CA PHE A 166 2.13 40.30 30.62
C PHE A 166 3.13 41.45 30.47
N LYS A 167 3.80 41.56 29.32
CA LYS A 167 4.67 42.71 29.01
C LYS A 167 3.88 44.03 28.95
N ASN A 168 2.72 44.05 28.33
CA ASN A 168 1.87 45.24 28.24
C ASN A 168 1.25 45.64 29.59
N PHE A 169 1.00 44.67 30.48
CA PHE A 169 0.55 44.94 31.85
C PHE A 169 1.68 45.52 32.70
N LEU A 170 2.90 44.96 32.63
CA LEU A 170 4.06 45.47 33.36
C LEU A 170 4.46 46.89 32.96
N TRP A 171 4.41 47.23 31.67
CA TRP A 171 4.68 48.59 31.17
C TRP A 171 3.66 49.65 31.58
N ARG A 172 2.53 49.25 32.15
CA ARG A 172 1.46 50.15 32.59
C ARG A 172 1.58 50.53 34.07
N TRP A 173 2.50 49.89 34.79
CA TRP A 173 2.81 50.15 36.21
C TRP A 173 4.23 50.71 36.42
N TYR A 174 4.95 51.00 35.34
CA TYR A 174 6.22 51.73 35.32
C TYR A 174 6.01 53.03 34.53
#